data_AF-A0A7S1WX47-F1
#
_entry.id   AF-A0A7S1WX47-F1
#
_cell.length_a   1.000
_cell.length_b   1.000
_cell.length_c   1.000
_cell.angle_alpha   90.00
_cell.angle_beta   90.00
_cell.angle_gamma   90.00
#
_symmetry.space_group_name_H-M   'P 1'
#
loop_
_entity.id
_entity.type
_entity.pdbx_description
1 polymer ?
#
loop_
_entity_poly.entity_id
_entity_poly.type
_entity_poly.pdbx_seq_one_letter_code
_entity_poly.pdbx_strand_id
1 'polypeptide(L)'
;PGGPRPPPQPPAYLIFGGIVFVPLSEPYLRSEWGELFEERAPVCLADPWLKNVRRFASEEVVVLSCVFASPLTAGLTHLLNRRLLRVDGTEVRNLVHLAELLDNASGAFVFFELDDDD
;
A
#
# COMPACT_ATOMS: atom_id res chain seq x y z
N PRO A 1 -33.43 4.63 -2.58
CA PRO A 1 -32.70 3.38 -2.88
C PRO A 1 -31.75 3.02 -1.71
N GLY A 2 -32.25 2.26 -0.73
CA GLY A 2 -31.55 1.89 0.50
C GLY A 2 -31.35 0.39 0.59
N GLY A 3 -30.48 -0.15 -0.26
CA GLY A 3 -30.01 -1.53 -0.10
C GLY A 3 -29.16 -1.66 1.17
N PRO A 4 -29.13 -2.84 1.82
CA PRO A 4 -28.27 -3.07 2.96
C PRO A 4 -26.82 -2.80 2.56
N ARG A 5 -26.11 -2.02 3.38
CA ARG A 5 -24.66 -1.83 3.23
C ARG A 5 -24.03 -3.22 3.19
N PRO A 6 -23.21 -3.55 2.17
CA PRO A 6 -22.53 -4.84 2.14
C PRO A 6 -21.79 -5.05 3.47
N PRO A 7 -21.73 -6.30 3.98
CA PRO A 7 -21.03 -6.58 5.22
C PRO A 7 -19.58 -6.09 5.12
N PRO A 8 -18.99 -5.62 6.23
CA PRO A 8 -17.59 -5.20 6.24
C PRO A 8 -16.73 -6.38 5.76
N GLN A 9 -16.07 -6.20 4.62
CA GLN A 9 -15.11 -7.16 4.12
C GLN A 9 -13.78 -6.93 4.84
N PRO A 10 -13.03 -7.99 5.19
CA PRO A 10 -11.70 -7.83 5.74
C PRO A 10 -10.81 -7.07 4.75
N PRO A 11 -9.88 -6.22 5.23
CA PRO A 11 -8.95 -5.54 4.36
C PRO A 11 -8.09 -6.57 3.63
N ALA A 12 -7.92 -6.40 2.32
CA ALA A 12 -6.98 -7.19 1.54
C ALA A 12 -5.55 -6.83 1.94
N TYR A 13 -4.67 -7.83 2.01
CA TYR A 13 -3.25 -7.63 2.29
C TYR A 13 -2.42 -8.66 1.54
N LEU A 14 -1.16 -8.34 1.29
CA LEU A 14 -0.17 -9.22 0.68
C LEU A 14 1.10 -9.19 1.52
N ILE A 15 1.68 -10.36 1.79
CA ILE A 15 2.92 -10.46 2.55
C ILE A 15 3.97 -11.12 1.66
N PHE A 16 5.10 -10.44 1.47
CA PHE A 16 6.22 -10.95 0.69
C PHE A 16 7.53 -10.73 1.43
N GLY A 17 8.25 -11.81 1.75
CA GLY A 17 9.53 -11.73 2.46
C GLY A 17 9.47 -11.06 3.85
N GLY A 18 8.29 -11.02 4.47
CA GLY A 18 8.06 -10.32 5.75
C GLY A 18 7.62 -8.86 5.60
N ILE A 19 7.50 -8.35 4.37
CA ILE A 19 6.98 -7.01 4.07
C ILE A 19 5.46 -7.11 3.85
N VAL A 20 4.69 -6.27 4.53
CA VAL A 20 3.22 -6.26 4.47
C VAL A 20 2.74 -5.10 3.60
N PHE A 21 2.00 -5.44 2.55
CA PHE A 21 1.38 -4.50 1.63
C PHE A 21 -0.13 -4.50 1.79
N VAL A 22 -0.74 -3.30 1.77
CA VAL A 22 -2.18 -3.11 1.89
C VAL A 22 -2.65 -2.03 0.90
N PRO A 23 -3.90 -2.09 0.40
CA PRO A 23 -4.48 -1.00 -0.35
C PRO A 23 -4.84 0.13 0.62
N LEU A 24 -4.47 1.36 0.25
CA LEU A 24 -4.80 2.55 1.01
C LEU A 24 -6.33 2.71 1.06
N SER A 25 -6.83 2.99 2.25
CA SER A 25 -8.26 3.20 2.48
C SER A 25 -8.47 4.17 3.63
N GLU A 26 -9.65 4.77 3.71
CA GLU A 26 -10.02 5.65 4.82
C GLU A 26 -9.86 4.97 6.20
N PRO A 27 -10.31 3.72 6.42
CA PRO A 27 -10.11 3.06 7.71
C PRO A 27 -8.63 2.87 8.05
N TYR A 28 -7.79 2.63 7.04
CA TYR A 28 -6.34 2.54 7.24
C TYR A 28 -5.75 3.89 7.68
N LEU A 29 -6.07 4.96 6.94
CA LEU A 29 -5.62 6.32 7.26
C LEU A 29 -6.06 6.76 8.67
N ARG A 30 -7.34 6.49 9.03
CA ARG A 30 -7.87 6.79 10.36
C ARG A 30 -7.21 5.95 11.45
N SER A 31 -6.85 4.69 11.18
CA SER A 31 -6.16 3.84 12.15
C SER A 31 -4.77 4.38 12.49
N GLU A 32 -4.01 4.81 11.48
CA GLU A 32 -2.62 5.25 11.66
C GLU A 32 -2.50 6.71 12.13
N TRP A 33 -3.35 7.61 11.63
CA TRP A 33 -3.23 9.06 11.90
C TRP A 33 -4.45 9.66 12.64
N GLY A 34 -5.47 8.87 12.93
CA GLY A 34 -6.68 9.30 13.64
C GLY A 34 -7.68 10.05 12.76
N GLU A 35 -8.67 10.67 13.40
CA GLU A 35 -9.78 11.36 12.72
C GLU A 35 -9.35 12.54 11.85
N LEU A 36 -8.20 13.16 12.16
CA LEU A 36 -7.59 14.26 11.41
C LEU A 36 -6.44 13.77 10.51
N PHE A 37 -6.58 12.58 9.91
CA PHE A 37 -5.54 12.02 9.04
C PHE A 37 -5.22 12.93 7.85
N GLU A 38 -6.17 13.75 7.41
CA GLU A 38 -6.00 14.69 6.30
C GLU A 38 -4.90 15.73 6.57
N GLU A 39 -4.65 16.06 7.84
CA GLU A 39 -3.62 17.01 8.27
C GLU A 39 -2.35 16.33 8.81
N ARG A 40 -2.47 15.06 9.21
CA ARG A 40 -1.43 14.33 9.95
C ARG A 40 -0.71 13.26 9.13
N ALA A 41 -1.37 12.72 8.11
CA ALA A 41 -0.78 11.72 7.25
C ALA A 41 0.19 12.37 6.24
N PRO A 42 1.23 11.65 5.79
CA PRO A 42 2.10 12.12 4.73
C PRO A 42 1.30 12.57 3.50
N VAL A 43 1.69 13.68 2.91
CA VAL A 43 1.00 14.28 1.75
C VAL A 43 0.92 13.26 0.61
N CYS A 44 1.98 12.47 0.39
CA CYS A 44 2.02 11.40 -0.63
C CYS A 44 0.95 10.31 -0.45
N LEU A 45 0.41 10.12 0.77
CA LEU A 45 -0.70 9.21 1.07
C LEU A 45 -2.05 9.90 1.16
N ALA A 46 -2.11 11.07 1.81
CA ALA A 46 -3.36 11.80 1.99
C ALA A 46 -3.88 12.37 0.67
N ASP A 47 -3.00 12.93 -0.17
CA ASP A 47 -3.38 13.66 -1.38
C ASP A 47 -4.07 12.79 -2.44
N PRO A 48 -3.57 11.58 -2.79
CA PRO A 48 -4.29 10.69 -3.71
C PRO A 48 -5.67 10.28 -3.21
N TRP A 49 -5.82 10.10 -1.90
CA TRP A 49 -7.09 9.77 -1.26
C TRP A 49 -8.07 10.95 -1.30
N LEU A 50 -7.64 12.12 -0.84
CA LEU A 50 -8.42 13.36 -0.77
C LEU A 50 -8.91 13.82 -2.14
N LYS A 51 -8.02 13.77 -3.14
CA LYS A 51 -8.37 14.17 -4.50
C LYS A 51 -9.19 13.09 -5.24
N ASN A 52 -9.29 11.87 -4.69
CA ASN A 52 -9.95 10.71 -5.27
C ASN A 52 -9.59 10.50 -6.75
N VAL A 53 -8.33 10.79 -7.12
CA VAL A 53 -7.88 10.73 -8.51
C VAL A 53 -7.54 9.29 -8.83
N ARG A 54 -8.49 8.60 -9.44
CA ARG A 54 -8.26 7.32 -10.10
C ARG A 54 -8.13 7.56 -11.60
N ARG A 55 -6.97 7.22 -12.15
CA ARG A 55 -6.68 7.10 -13.58
C ARG A 55 -7.47 5.96 -14.22
N PHE A 56 -7.79 4.91 -13.46
CA PHE A 56 -8.61 3.78 -13.93
C PHE A 56 -9.46 3.17 -12.80
N ALA A 57 -10.53 2.45 -13.17
CA ALA A 57 -11.57 2.00 -12.22
C ALA A 57 -11.06 1.14 -11.05
N SER A 58 -10.05 0.31 -11.31
CA SER A 58 -9.44 -0.60 -10.32
C SER A 58 -8.12 -0.06 -9.75
N GLU A 59 -7.85 1.24 -9.85
CA GLU A 59 -6.62 1.80 -9.29
C GLU A 59 -6.69 1.85 -7.77
N GLU A 60 -5.64 1.35 -7.13
CA GLU A 60 -5.45 1.42 -5.69
C GLU A 60 -4.03 1.89 -5.39
N VAL A 61 -3.90 2.79 -4.43
CA VAL A 61 -2.59 3.13 -3.87
C VAL A 61 -2.17 1.99 -2.95
N VAL A 62 -1.08 1.31 -3.28
CA VAL A 62 -0.54 0.23 -2.44
C VAL A 62 0.48 0.81 -1.47
N VAL A 63 0.37 0.44 -0.22
CA VAL A 63 1.20 0.93 0.88
C VAL A 63 1.95 -0.24 1.51
N LEU A 64 3.25 -0.07 1.70
CA LEU A 64 4.05 -0.85 2.62
C LEU A 64 3.67 -0.41 4.03
N SER A 65 2.83 -1.22 4.69
CA SER A 65 2.28 -0.91 6.01
C SER A 65 3.30 -1.17 7.11
N CYS A 66 3.85 -2.38 7.14
CA CYS A 66 4.86 -2.76 8.11
C CYS A 66 5.81 -3.84 7.60
N VAL A 67 6.90 -4.05 8.32
CA VAL A 67 7.88 -5.10 8.06
C VAL A 67 8.05 -5.95 9.31
N PHE A 68 7.82 -7.25 9.18
CA PHE A 68 8.06 -8.20 10.24
C PHE A 68 9.56 -8.42 10.42
N ALA A 69 10.05 -8.12 11.62
CA ALA A 69 11.46 -8.21 11.96
C ALA A 69 11.97 -9.66 11.89
N SER A 70 13.04 -9.85 11.13
CA SER A 70 13.76 -11.10 10.96
C SER A 70 15.18 -10.80 10.49
N PRO A 71 16.11 -11.78 10.49
CA PRO A 71 17.43 -11.59 9.89
C PRO A 71 17.38 -11.19 8.40
N LEU A 72 16.33 -11.59 7.67
CA LEU A 72 16.14 -11.24 6.25
C LEU A 72 15.69 -9.79 6.05
N THR A 73 14.97 -9.22 7.02
CA THR A 73 14.42 -7.87 6.96
C THR A 73 15.23 -6.87 7.80
N ALA A 74 16.43 -7.29 8.23
CA ALA A 74 17.34 -6.44 8.98
C ALA A 74 17.67 -5.17 8.18
N GLY A 75 17.43 -4.02 8.80
CA GLY A 75 17.62 -2.72 8.16
C GLY A 75 16.40 -2.19 7.40
N LEU A 76 15.35 -2.99 7.16
CA LEU A 76 14.12 -2.56 6.47
C LEU A 76 12.99 -2.18 7.43
N THR A 77 13.10 -2.50 8.72
CA THR A 77 12.01 -2.34 9.71
C THR A 77 11.58 -0.89 9.97
N HIS A 78 12.35 0.09 9.49
CA HIS A 78 12.02 1.50 9.59
C HIS A 78 11.11 1.98 8.45
N LEU A 79 10.98 1.20 7.38
CA LEU A 79 10.09 1.49 6.26
C LEU A 79 8.67 1.13 6.68
N LEU A 80 7.90 2.14 7.07
CA LEU A 80 6.51 2.01 7.51
C LEU A 80 5.66 3.07 6.81
N ASN A 81 4.42 2.72 6.49
CA ASN A 81 3.47 3.65 5.86
C ASN A 81 4.02 4.35 4.60
N ARG A 82 4.68 3.58 3.73
CA ARG A 82 5.26 4.10 2.48
C ARG A 82 4.49 3.64 1.27
N ARG A 83 4.19 4.55 0.35
CA ARG A 83 3.54 4.20 -0.91
C ARG A 83 4.52 3.43 -1.79
N LEU A 84 4.06 2.31 -2.35
CA LEU A 84 4.77 1.55 -3.38
C LEU A 84 4.42 2.12 -4.76
N LEU A 85 5.44 2.55 -5.50
CA LEU A 85 5.31 3.12 -6.84
C LEU A 85 5.53 2.05 -7.91
N ARG A 86 6.63 1.31 -7.81
CA ARG A 86 7.03 0.32 -8.81
C ARG A 86 7.63 -0.95 -8.21
N VAL A 87 7.50 -2.05 -8.94
CA VAL A 87 8.25 -3.29 -8.72
C VAL A 87 9.03 -3.61 -9.99
N ASP A 88 10.35 -3.76 -9.87
CA ASP A 88 11.26 -4.04 -10.98
C ASP A 88 11.05 -3.09 -12.17
N GLY A 89 10.85 -1.80 -11.88
CA GLY A 89 10.61 -0.75 -12.87
C GLY A 89 9.19 -0.70 -13.44
N THR A 90 8.31 -1.63 -13.06
CA THR A 90 6.90 -1.67 -13.50
C THR A 90 5.99 -0.99 -12.49
N GLU A 91 5.13 -0.09 -12.97
CA GLU A 91 4.19 0.65 -12.11
C GLU A 91 3.13 -0.25 -11.46
N VAL A 92 2.96 -0.10 -10.15
CA VAL A 92 1.96 -0.83 -9.39
C VAL A 92 0.60 -0.14 -9.55
N ARG A 93 -0.42 -0.94 -9.87
CA ARG A 93 -1.75 -0.46 -10.23
C ARG A 93 -2.76 -0.66 -9.11
N ASN A 94 -2.63 -1.77 -8.40
CA ASN A 94 -3.44 -2.19 -7.27
C ASN A 94 -2.79 -3.41 -6.60
N LEU A 95 -3.39 -3.91 -5.51
CA LEU A 95 -2.82 -5.02 -4.75
C LEU A 95 -2.77 -6.33 -5.55
N VAL A 96 -3.77 -6.59 -6.40
CA VAL A 96 -3.81 -7.78 -7.26
C VAL A 96 -2.68 -7.75 -8.28
N HIS A 97 -2.46 -6.60 -8.91
CA HIS A 97 -1.36 -6.40 -9.85
C HIS A 97 0.00 -6.58 -9.17
N LEU A 98 0.16 -6.12 -7.92
CA LEU A 98 1.37 -6.39 -7.15
C LEU A 98 1.62 -7.89 -6.98
N ALA A 99 0.59 -8.66 -6.62
CA ALA A 99 0.72 -10.11 -6.49
C ALA A 99 1.15 -10.76 -7.81
N GLU A 100 0.55 -10.36 -8.94
CA GLU A 100 0.94 -10.83 -10.27
C GLU A 100 2.40 -10.51 -10.62
N LEU A 101 2.88 -9.30 -10.29
CA LEU A 101 4.28 -8.92 -10.53
C LEU A 101 5.25 -9.78 -9.70
N LEU A 102 4.91 -10.07 -8.44
CA LEU A 102 5.73 -10.88 -7.56
C LEU A 102 5.71 -12.37 -7.93
N ASP A 103 4.56 -12.91 -8.33
CA ASP A 103 4.46 -14.30 -8.78
C ASP A 103 5.23 -14.56 -10.07
N ASN A 104 5.35 -13.54 -10.94
CA ASN A 104 6.10 -13.61 -12.19
C ASN A 104 7.56 -13.14 -12.06
N ALA A 105 8.01 -12.73 -10.86
CA ALA A 105 9.37 -12.28 -10.65
C ALA A 105 10.35 -13.46 -10.78
N SER A 106 11.17 -13.44 -11.83
CA SER A 106 12.18 -14.48 -12.10
C SER A 106 13.62 -14.01 -11.81
N GLY A 107 13.79 -12.79 -11.33
CA GLY A 107 15.09 -12.21 -11.00
C GLY A 107 15.68 -12.80 -9.71
N ALA A 108 16.99 -12.62 -9.53
CA ALA A 108 17.64 -12.95 -8.25
C ALA A 108 17.22 -12.01 -7.10
N PHE A 109 16.69 -10.84 -7.45
CA PHE A 109 16.24 -9.79 -6.54
C PHE A 109 14.93 -9.21 -7.06
N VAL A 110 14.12 -8.69 -6.12
CA VAL A 110 12.92 -7.89 -6.41
C VAL A 110 13.18 -6.50 -5.87
N PHE A 111 13.07 -5.48 -6.73
CA PHE A 111 13.28 -4.09 -6.35
C PHE A 111 11.95 -3.38 -6.14
N PHE A 112 11.74 -2.86 -4.92
CA PHE A 112 10.59 -2.04 -4.57
C PHE A 112 10.98 -0.56 -4.61
N GLU A 113 10.34 0.21 -5.50
CA GLU A 113 10.47 1.67 -5.56
C GLU A 113 9.37 2.29 -4.68
N LEU A 114 9.78 2.94 -3.59
CA LEU A 114 8.90 3.59 -2.64
C LEU A 114 8.90 5.10 -2.88
N ASP A 115 7.82 5.76 -2.49
CA ASP A 115 7.73 7.22 -2.48
C ASP A 115 8.67 7.81 -1.41
N ASP A 116 9.29 8.94 -1.72
CA ASP A 116 10.20 9.66 -0.81
C ASP A 116 9.40 10.39 0.29
N ASP A 117 10.03 10.65 1.44
CA ASP A 117 9.40 11.25 2.63
C ASP A 117 9.15 12.78 2.51
N ASP A 118 9.24 13.39 1.32
CA ASP A 118 9.16 14.85 1.16
C ASP A 118 7.74 15.45 1.35
#